data_AF-A0A945P0Y7-F1
#
_entry.id   AF-A0A945P0Y7-F1
#
_cell.length_a   1.000
_cell.length_b   1.000
_cell.length_c   1.000
_cell.angle_alpha   90.00
_cell.angle_beta   90.00
_cell.angle_gamma   90.00
#
_symmetry.space_group_name_H-M   'P 1'
#
loop_
_entity.id
_entity.type
_entity.pdbx_description
1 polymer ?
#
loop_
_entity_poly.entity_id
_entity_poly.type
_entity_poly.pdbx_seq_one_letter_code
_entity_poly.pdbx_strand_id
1 'polypeptide(L)'
;MILAIFFSGCGTAGKNFDESLYSNIVKGTTTHKEVKTMFGPPFKKGIQNGYPVWTYEYNHVNSFGSDIIKDMIIVFEKNGVVKSHQLMTNTSE
;
A
#
# COMPACT_ATOMS: atom_id res chain seq x y z
N MET A 1 40.56 12.55 10.24
CA MET A 1 39.71 12.77 9.05
C MET A 1 38.38 12.07 9.32
N ILE A 2 37.35 12.77 9.79
CA ILE A 2 36.02 12.19 10.00
C ILE A 2 35.22 12.41 8.71
N LEU A 3 34.94 11.33 7.98
CA LEU A 3 34.12 11.37 6.77
C LEU A 3 32.65 11.34 7.20
N ALA A 4 32.03 12.51 7.31
CA ALA A 4 30.59 12.62 7.53
C ALA A 4 29.86 12.29 6.22
N ILE A 5 29.31 11.07 6.11
CA ILE A 5 28.43 10.71 5.00
C ILE A 5 27.05 11.29 5.32
N PHE A 6 26.74 12.45 4.74
CA PHE A 6 25.37 12.95 4.70
C PHE A 6 24.57 12.07 3.73
N PHE A 7 23.86 11.07 4.26
CA PHE A 7 22.81 10.39 3.49
C PHE A 7 21.62 11.33 3.35
N SER A 8 21.60 12.16 2.30
CA SER A 8 20.39 12.80 1.83
C SER A 8 19.53 11.74 1.12
N GLY A 9 18.71 11.02 1.89
CA GLY A 9 17.86 9.96 1.37
C GLY A 9 16.62 10.52 0.68
N CYS A 10 16.72 10.82 -0.62
CA CYS A 10 15.56 10.94 -1.50
C CYS A 10 15.30 9.56 -2.11
N GLY A 11 14.07 9.05 -2.05
CA GLY A 11 13.78 7.69 -2.49
C GLY A 11 12.29 7.47 -2.76
N THR A 12 12.00 6.49 -3.60
CA THR A 12 10.63 6.07 -3.90
C THR A 12 10.51 4.56 -3.73
N ALA A 13 9.48 4.11 -3.03
CA ALA A 13 9.12 2.71 -2.88
C ALA A 13 7.71 2.47 -3.42
N GLY A 14 7.53 1.32 -4.09
CA GLY A 14 6.23 0.86 -4.58
C GLY A 14 5.70 1.61 -5.81
N LYS A 15 4.38 1.51 -6.02
CA LYS A 15 3.69 2.04 -7.20
C LYS A 15 2.48 2.84 -6.76
N ASN A 16 2.38 4.08 -7.24
CA ASN A 16 1.24 4.93 -6.96
C ASN A 16 -0.07 4.27 -7.41
N PHE A 17 -1.11 4.45 -6.61
CA PHE A 17 -2.44 3.92 -6.85
C PHE A 17 -3.48 5.01 -6.57
N ASP A 18 -4.64 4.86 -7.20
CA ASP A 18 -5.76 5.79 -7.02
C ASP A 18 -6.48 5.48 -5.70
N GLU A 19 -6.25 6.32 -4.69
CA GLU A 19 -6.87 6.20 -3.37
C GLU A 19 -8.39 6.36 -3.40
N SER A 20 -8.95 7.08 -4.39
CA SER A 20 -10.40 7.27 -4.48
C SER A 20 -11.16 5.96 -4.65
N LEU A 21 -10.51 4.97 -5.28
CA LEU A 21 -11.06 3.62 -5.47
C LEU A 21 -11.12 2.80 -4.18
N TYR A 22 -10.43 3.21 -3.11
CA TYR A 22 -10.44 2.51 -1.81
C TYR A 22 -11.85 2.38 -1.24
N SER A 23 -12.68 3.42 -1.44
CA SER A 23 -14.09 3.44 -1.00
C SER A 23 -14.95 2.33 -1.62
N ASN A 24 -14.52 1.74 -2.74
CA ASN A 24 -15.23 0.64 -3.41
C ASN A 24 -14.92 -0.74 -2.82
N ILE A 25 -14.00 -0.84 -1.86
CA ILE A 25 -13.67 -2.11 -1.21
C ILE A 25 -14.74 -2.44 -0.17
N VAL A 26 -15.47 -3.53 -0.41
CA VAL A 26 -16.52 -4.03 0.47
C VAL A 26 -16.10 -5.38 1.06
N LYS A 27 -15.95 -5.42 2.38
CA LYS A 27 -15.66 -6.65 3.14
C LYS A 27 -16.68 -7.75 2.80
N GLY A 28 -16.20 -8.97 2.60
CA GLY A 28 -17.00 -10.15 2.28
C GLY A 28 -17.51 -10.21 0.84
N THR A 29 -17.36 -9.15 0.05
CA THR A 29 -17.88 -9.06 -1.32
C THR A 29 -16.76 -8.89 -2.33
N THR A 30 -15.93 -7.86 -2.16
CA THR A 30 -14.85 -7.58 -3.11
C THR A 30 -13.85 -8.72 -3.15
N THR A 31 -13.52 -9.16 -4.35
CA THR A 31 -12.60 -10.25 -4.61
C THR A 31 -11.19 -9.73 -4.82
N HIS A 32 -10.19 -10.57 -4.56
CA HIS A 32 -8.80 -10.31 -4.94
C HIS A 32 -8.61 -9.97 -6.44
N LYS A 33 -9.49 -10.46 -7.33
CA LYS A 33 -9.48 -10.11 -8.75
C LYS A 33 -9.92 -8.66 -8.97
N GLU A 34 -11.02 -8.24 -8.34
CA GLU A 34 -11.51 -6.85 -8.42
C GLU A 34 -10.52 -5.88 -7.79
N VAL A 35 -9.92 -6.23 -6.64
CA VAL A 35 -8.82 -5.46 -6.03
C VAL A 35 -7.67 -5.28 -7.03
N LYS A 36 -7.25 -6.36 -7.71
CA LYS A 36 -6.20 -6.28 -8.73
C LYS A 36 -6.61 -5.42 -9.93
N THR A 37 -7.88 -5.44 -10.32
CA THR A 37 -8.41 -4.58 -11.39
C THR A 37 -8.35 -3.10 -10.99
N MET A 38 -8.72 -2.77 -9.75
CA MET A 38 -8.73 -1.39 -9.25
C MET A 38 -7.31 -0.83 -9.07
N PHE A 39 -6.42 -1.59 -8.41
CA PHE A 39 -5.13 -1.07 -7.94
C PHE A 39 -3.92 -1.64 -8.68
N GLY A 40 -4.13 -2.61 -9.58
CA GLY A 40 -3.04 -3.34 -10.22
C GLY A 40 -2.43 -4.43 -9.32
N PRO A 41 -1.26 -4.98 -9.70
CA PRO A 41 -0.57 -5.96 -8.87
C PRO A 41 -0.10 -5.31 -7.55
N PRO A 42 -0.19 -6.02 -6.41
CA PRO A 42 0.30 -5.50 -5.14
C PRO A 42 1.82 -5.39 -5.15
N PHE A 43 2.34 -4.47 -4.36
CA PHE A 43 3.78 -4.34 -4.11
C PHE A 43 4.33 -5.61 -3.44
N LYS A 44 3.59 -6.15 -2.46
CA LYS A 44 3.97 -7.35 -1.74
C LYS A 44 2.77 -8.27 -1.51
N LYS A 45 3.02 -9.58 -1.55
CA LYS A 45 2.08 -10.62 -1.12
C LYS A 45 2.68 -11.36 0.09
N GLY A 46 1.84 -11.74 1.03
CA GLY A 46 2.25 -12.47 2.23
C GLY A 46 1.10 -13.26 2.84
N ILE A 47 1.35 -13.80 4.04
CA ILE A 47 0.38 -14.52 4.85
C ILE A 47 0.41 -13.92 6.25
N GLN A 48 -0.76 -13.57 6.81
CA GLN A 48 -0.92 -13.12 8.19
C GLN A 48 -1.96 -14.01 8.87
N ASN A 49 -1.59 -14.67 9.96
CA ASN A 49 -2.49 -15.57 10.71
C ASN A 49 -3.18 -16.63 9.82
N GLY A 50 -2.48 -17.12 8.79
CA GLY A 50 -3.02 -18.11 7.83
C GLY A 50 -3.88 -17.53 6.71
N TYR A 51 -4.04 -16.21 6.62
CA TYR A 51 -4.81 -15.52 5.59
C TYR A 51 -3.90 -14.84 4.57
N PRO A 52 -4.21 -14.88 3.25
CA PRO A 52 -3.50 -14.12 2.24
C PRO A 52 -3.57 -12.61 2.49
N VAL A 53 -2.44 -11.94 2.36
CA VAL A 53 -2.33 -10.47 2.52
C VAL A 53 -1.67 -9.87 1.30
N TRP A 54 -2.29 -8.81 0.77
CA TRP A 54 -1.67 -7.95 -0.24
C TRP A 54 -1.39 -6.58 0.35
N THR A 55 -0.19 -6.08 0.10
CA THR A 55 0.26 -4.75 0.48
C THR A 55 0.48 -3.94 -0.78
N TYR A 56 -0.12 -2.76 -0.81
CA TYR A 56 0.13 -1.71 -1.79
C TYR A 56 0.84 -0.58 -1.06
N GLU A 57 1.88 -0.06 -1.69
CA GLU A 57 2.77 0.94 -1.10
C GLU A 57 3.10 1.97 -2.19
N TYR A 58 3.06 3.24 -1.84
CA TYR A 58 3.66 4.32 -2.61
C TYR A 58 4.22 5.37 -1.66
N ASN A 59 5.51 5.23 -1.39
CA ASN A 59 6.23 6.08 -0.45
C ASN A 59 7.29 6.86 -1.22
N HIS A 60 7.12 8.17 -1.32
CA HIS A 60 8.06 9.09 -1.96
C HIS A 60 8.58 10.06 -0.91
N VAL A 61 9.84 9.87 -0.51
CA VAL A 61 10.50 10.67 0.52
C VAL A 61 11.41 11.70 -0.14
N ASN A 62 11.27 12.97 0.25
CA ASN A 62 12.06 14.07 -0.30
C ASN A 62 12.79 14.83 0.81
N SER A 63 14.09 15.06 0.66
CA SER A 63 14.91 15.78 1.65
C SER A 63 14.58 17.28 1.76
N PHE A 64 13.83 17.84 0.81
CA PHE A 64 13.53 19.28 0.73
C PHE A 64 12.04 19.60 0.47
N GLY A 65 11.15 18.61 0.60
CA GLY A 65 9.72 18.76 0.30
C GLY A 65 8.82 17.88 1.18
N SER A 66 7.51 17.86 0.88
CA SER A 66 6.57 16.98 1.57
C SER A 66 6.73 15.54 1.11
N ASP A 67 6.78 14.62 2.05
CA ASP A 67 6.73 13.19 1.77
C ASP A 67 5.33 12.80 1.29
N ILE A 68 5.26 11.79 0.41
CA ILE A 68 4.00 11.12 0.07
C ILE A 68 4.10 9.72 0.66
N ILE A 69 3.13 9.36 1.50
CA ILE A 69 3.03 8.04 2.12
C ILE A 69 1.64 7.50 1.81
N LYS A 70 1.57 6.34 1.16
CA LYS A 70 0.32 5.63 0.86
C LYS A 70 0.52 4.15 1.06
N ASP A 71 -0.02 3.63 2.15
CA ASP A 71 0.03 2.23 2.50
C ASP A 71 -1.38 1.65 2.60
N MET A 72 -1.66 0.64 1.79
CA MET A 72 -2.91 -0.10 1.85
C MET A 72 -2.64 -1.59 2.07
N ILE A 73 -3.22 -2.12 3.15
CA ILE A 73 -3.14 -3.54 3.49
C ILE A 73 -4.53 -4.15 3.30
N ILE A 74 -4.60 -5.24 2.55
CA ILE A 74 -5.83 -6.01 2.34
C ILE A 74 -5.57 -7.45 2.74
N VAL A 75 -6.36 -7.95 3.67
CA VAL A 75 -6.38 -9.35 4.08
C VAL A 75 -7.55 -10.03 3.38
N PHE A 76 -7.32 -11.21 2.81
CA PHE A 76 -8.34 -12.00 2.13
C PHE A 76 -8.72 -13.23 2.95
N GLU A 77 -9.96 -13.68 2.81
CA GLU A 77 -10.37 -15.01 3.20
C GLU A 77 -9.78 -16.06 2.24
N LYS A 78 -9.80 -17.34 2.65
CA LYS A 78 -9.29 -18.45 1.83
C LYS A 78 -10.01 -18.60 0.49
N ASN A 79 -11.27 -18.15 0.40
CA ASN A 79 -12.06 -18.12 -0.84
C ASN A 79 -11.78 -16.88 -1.72
N GLY A 80 -10.85 -16.01 -1.32
CA GLY A 80 -10.38 -14.89 -2.13
C GLY A 80 -11.17 -13.58 -2.00
N VAL A 81 -12.16 -13.48 -1.10
CA VAL A 81 -12.86 -12.22 -0.80
C VAL A 81 -12.16 -11.44 0.30
N VAL A 82 -12.36 -10.11 0.35
CA VAL A 82 -11.77 -9.24 1.37
C VAL A 82 -12.29 -9.60 2.75
N LYS A 83 -11.37 -9.90 3.67
CA LYS A 83 -11.61 -10.14 5.10
C LYS A 83 -11.54 -8.84 5.91
N SER A 84 -10.53 -8.02 5.63
CA SER A 84 -10.30 -6.71 6.26
C SER A 84 -9.37 -5.88 5.39
N HIS A 85 -9.45 -4.55 5.55
CA HIS A 85 -8.57 -3.63 4.84
C HIS A 85 -8.27 -2.41 5.73
N GLN A 86 -7.11 -1.79 5.50
CA GLN A 86 -6.68 -0.55 6.13
C GLN A 86 -5.94 0.30 5.10
N LEU A 87 -6.21 1.60 5.11
CA LEU A 87 -5.48 2.61 4.35
C LEU A 87 -4.81 3.55 5.35
N MET A 88 -3.54 3.83 5.14
CA MET A 88 -2.78 4.87 5.81
C MET A 88 -2.21 5.79 4.74
N THR A 89 -2.60 7.05 4.77
CA THR A 89 -2.11 8.08 3.85
C THR A 89 -1.79 9.34 4.63
N ASN A 90 -0.75 10.06 4.23
CA ASN A 90 -0.41 11.37 4.80
C ASN A 90 -0.92 12.53 3.94
N THR A 91 -1.63 12.23 2.85
CA THR A 91 -2.28 13.23 2.01
C THR A 91 -3.58 13.62 2.72
N SER A 92 -3.66 14.86 3.22
CA SER A 92 -4.88 15.40 3.82
C SER A 92 -6.02 15.43 2.79
N GLU A 93 -7.21 14.96 3.18
CA GLU A 93 -8.46 15.15 2.42
C GLU A 93 -8.80 16.63 2.22
#